data_AF-A0A917UI96-F1
#
_entry.id   AF-A0A917UI96-F1
#
_cell.length_a   1.000
_cell.length_b   1.000
_cell.length_c   1.000
_cell.angle_alpha   90.00
_cell.angle_beta   90.00
_cell.angle_gamma   90.00
#
_symmetry.space_group_name_H-M   'P 1'
#
loop_
_entity.id
_entity.type
_entity.pdbx_description
1 polymer ?
#
loop_
_entity_poly.entity_id
_entity_poly.type
_entity_poly.pdbx_seq_one_letter_code
_entity_poly.pdbx_strand_id
1 'polypeptide(L)'
;MNDADPVVLAELAELEALEAAEARGEPLVTPGSGLTPPEEGWLPCPCCGHQMFAEHGAYEICSVCYWEDDLPQLRWPWTCGANGPGLVEAQRNYQRFGAMEERFVKNVRPPAQDEPLDPGWRPIDLSRDSFEEPGGSAAWPDDLTVLYWWRPTFWRRDEHPATPSSPSEG
;
A
#
# COMPACT_ATOMS: atom_id res chain seq x y z
N MET A 1 -45.14 31.54 -4.47
CA MET A 1 -43.75 31.95 -4.19
C MET A 1 -43.01 30.64 -4.01
N ASN A 2 -42.08 30.36 -4.91
CA ASN A 2 -41.44 29.06 -5.00
C ASN A 2 -40.31 29.05 -3.98
N ASP A 3 -40.65 28.78 -2.72
CA ASP A 3 -39.65 28.58 -1.68
C ASP A 3 -38.99 27.24 -1.98
N ALA A 4 -37.77 27.29 -2.53
CA ALA A 4 -36.99 26.10 -2.78
C ALA A 4 -36.75 25.36 -1.46
N ASP A 5 -36.88 24.04 -1.51
CA ASP A 5 -36.67 23.17 -0.36
C ASP A 5 -35.25 23.38 0.21
N PRO A 6 -35.10 23.58 1.53
CA PRO A 6 -33.79 23.77 2.15
C PRO A 6 -32.81 22.62 1.91
N VAL A 7 -33.29 21.40 1.65
CA VAL A 7 -32.45 20.26 1.26
C VAL A 7 -31.86 20.47 -0.12
N VAL A 8 -32.69 20.90 -1.09
CA VAL A 8 -32.25 21.18 -2.46
C VAL A 8 -31.25 22.36 -2.48
N LEU A 9 -31.45 23.36 -1.62
CA LEU A 9 -30.50 24.46 -1.47
C LEU A 9 -29.16 24.00 -0.90
N ALA A 10 -29.16 23.04 0.03
CA ALA A 10 -27.92 22.48 0.58
C ALA A 10 -27.17 21.64 -0.46
N GLU A 11 -27.87 20.80 -1.21
CA GLU A 11 -27.28 19.97 -2.28
C GLU A 11 -26.67 20.82 -3.40
N LEU A 12 -27.35 21.91 -3.80
CA LEU A 12 -26.82 22.86 -4.78
C LEU A 12 -25.57 23.60 -4.26
N ALA A 13 -25.57 24.00 -2.99
CA ALA A 13 -24.41 24.65 -2.38
C ALA A 13 -23.20 23.69 -2.27
N GLU A 14 -23.44 22.40 -2.04
CA GLU A 14 -22.40 21.37 -2.04
C GLU A 14 -21.80 21.17 -3.44
N LEU A 15 -22.63 21.11 -4.48
CA LEU A 15 -22.18 21.04 -5.87
C LEU A 15 -21.35 22.26 -6.30
N GLU A 16 -21.80 23.47 -5.95
CA GLU A 16 -21.07 24.71 -6.24
C GLU A 16 -19.69 24.76 -5.53
N ALA A 17 -19.61 24.23 -4.30
CA ALA A 17 -18.35 24.16 -3.56
C ALA A 17 -17.34 23.19 -4.21
N LEU A 18 -17.83 22.07 -4.76
CA LEU A 18 -17.01 21.09 -5.48
C LEU A 18 -16.48 21.65 -6.81
N GLU A 19 -17.35 22.29 -7.61
CA GLU A 19 -16.95 22.95 -8.86
C GLU A 19 -15.91 24.06 -8.61
N ALA A 20 -16.06 24.82 -7.52
CA ALA A 20 -15.10 25.84 -7.15
C ALA A 20 -13.74 25.26 -6.70
N ALA A 21 -13.72 24.12 -6.02
CA ALA A 21 -12.49 23.42 -5.65
C ALA A 21 -11.76 22.87 -6.88
N GLU A 22 -12.49 22.29 -7.83
CA GLU A 22 -11.96 21.86 -9.13
C GLU A 22 -11.32 23.03 -9.90
N ALA A 23 -12.00 24.18 -9.95
CA ALA A 23 -11.49 25.38 -10.61
C ALA A 23 -10.20 25.95 -9.98
N ARG A 24 -9.95 25.65 -8.69
CA ARG A 24 -8.71 26.03 -7.98
C ARG A 24 -7.58 25.02 -8.17
N GLY A 25 -7.83 23.90 -8.87
CA GLY A 25 -6.88 22.80 -8.96
C GLY A 25 -6.63 22.12 -7.60
N GLU A 26 -7.56 22.29 -6.66
CA GLU A 26 -7.52 21.55 -5.40
C GLU A 26 -7.87 20.08 -5.71
N PRO A 27 -7.14 19.11 -5.16
CA PRO A 27 -7.43 17.71 -5.40
C PRO A 27 -8.87 17.40 -4.95
N LEU A 28 -9.71 17.01 -5.91
CA LEU A 28 -11.06 16.55 -5.66
C LEU A 28 -11.00 15.30 -4.76
N VAL A 29 -11.33 15.47 -3.48
CA VAL A 29 -11.54 14.35 -2.57
C VAL A 29 -12.88 13.72 -2.95
N THR A 30 -12.85 12.66 -3.75
CA THR A 30 -14.06 11.89 -4.04
C THR A 30 -14.51 11.12 -2.79
N PRO A 31 -15.82 11.07 -2.49
CA PRO A 31 -16.33 10.27 -1.38
C PRO A 31 -16.13 8.78 -1.68
N GLY A 32 -15.15 8.20 -0.98
CA GLY A 32 -14.72 6.80 -1.04
C GLY A 32 -13.49 6.52 -0.18
N SER A 33 -12.75 7.56 0.24
CA SER A 33 -11.56 7.48 1.08
C SER A 33 -11.68 8.34 2.35
N GLY A 34 -12.87 8.39 2.94
CA GLY A 34 -13.26 9.32 4.02
C GLY A 34 -12.58 9.12 5.37
N LEU A 35 -11.44 8.41 5.43
CA LEU A 35 -10.62 8.34 6.63
C LEU A 35 -9.39 9.21 6.40
N THR A 36 -9.28 10.28 7.18
CA THR A 36 -7.97 10.90 7.41
C THR A 36 -7.05 9.85 8.01
N PRO A 37 -5.81 9.68 7.49
CA PRO A 37 -4.83 8.82 8.14
C PRO A 37 -4.69 9.20 9.63
N PRO A 38 -4.52 8.23 10.54
CA PRO A 38 -4.21 8.53 11.94
C PRO A 38 -2.90 9.33 12.02
N GLU A 39 -2.66 10.03 13.14
CA GLU A 39 -1.46 10.87 13.30
C GLU A 39 -0.16 10.07 13.14
N GLU A 40 -0.18 8.79 13.48
CA GLU A 40 0.92 7.82 13.32
C GLU A 40 1.06 7.28 11.89
N GLY A 41 0.15 7.67 10.99
CA GLY A 41 0.10 7.26 9.59
C GLY A 41 -0.56 5.90 9.36
N TRP A 42 -0.86 5.61 8.10
CA TRP A 42 -1.36 4.30 7.71
C TRP A 42 -0.24 3.26 7.67
N LEU A 43 -0.53 2.05 8.14
CA LEU A 43 0.28 0.84 8.01
C LEU A 43 -0.43 -0.15 7.08
N PRO A 44 -0.41 0.11 5.77
CA PRO A 44 -1.06 -0.77 4.81
C PRO A 44 -0.29 -2.07 4.64
N CYS A 45 -1.01 -3.12 4.32
CA CYS A 45 -0.42 -4.39 3.95
C CYS A 45 0.45 -4.21 2.70
N PRO A 46 1.74 -4.58 2.72
CA PRO A 46 2.60 -4.37 1.56
C PRO A 46 2.17 -5.21 0.35
N CYS A 47 1.49 -6.34 0.57
CA CYS A 47 1.02 -7.20 -0.51
C CYS A 47 -0.20 -6.63 -1.27
N CYS A 48 -1.17 -6.01 -0.60
CA CYS A 48 -2.41 -5.56 -1.25
C CYS A 48 -2.66 -4.03 -1.18
N GLY A 49 -1.91 -3.32 -0.35
CA GLY A 49 -1.98 -1.87 -0.19
C GLY A 49 -3.11 -1.34 0.69
N HIS A 50 -4.03 -2.20 1.15
CA HIS A 50 -5.10 -1.79 2.04
C HIS A 50 -4.58 -1.53 3.45
N GLN A 51 -5.05 -0.44 4.06
CA GLN A 51 -4.86 -0.17 5.48
C GLN A 51 -5.37 -1.36 6.28
N MET A 52 -4.50 -1.96 7.10
CA MET A 52 -4.83 -3.18 7.82
C MET A 52 -4.15 -3.24 9.19
N PHE A 53 -2.86 -2.91 9.26
CA PHE A 53 -2.08 -3.17 10.46
C PHE A 53 -2.22 -2.02 11.45
N ALA A 54 -2.27 -2.37 12.74
CA ALA A 54 -2.23 -1.42 13.83
C ALA A 54 -0.79 -1.03 14.21
N GLU A 55 0.14 -1.99 14.12
CA GLU A 55 1.56 -1.84 14.45
C GLU A 55 2.42 -2.70 13.52
N HIS A 56 3.65 -2.25 13.22
CA HIS A 56 4.63 -3.02 12.45
C HIS A 56 5.31 -4.12 13.27
N GLY A 57 5.57 -5.27 12.65
CA GLY A 57 6.26 -6.40 13.26
C GLY A 57 5.39 -7.15 14.28
N ALA A 58 4.08 -6.90 14.29
CA ALA A 58 3.12 -7.59 15.15
C ALA A 58 2.71 -8.98 14.62
N TYR A 59 3.22 -9.38 13.45
CA TYR A 59 2.92 -10.65 12.78
C TYR A 59 1.42 -10.82 12.48
N GLU A 60 0.71 -9.71 12.24
CA GLU A 60 -0.71 -9.73 11.89
C GLU A 60 -0.91 -10.30 10.48
N ILE A 61 -1.94 -11.14 10.32
CA ILE A 61 -2.31 -11.69 9.01
C ILE A 61 -3.38 -10.79 8.38
N CYS A 62 -3.06 -10.24 7.21
CA CYS A 62 -3.96 -9.38 6.46
C CYS A 62 -5.20 -10.15 6.00
N SER A 63 -6.40 -9.74 6.45
CA SER A 63 -7.64 -10.41 6.04
C SER A 63 -8.05 -10.19 4.58
N VAL A 64 -7.41 -9.24 3.88
CA VAL A 64 -7.68 -8.94 2.46
C VAL A 64 -6.93 -9.86 1.51
N CYS A 65 -5.67 -10.19 1.82
CA CYS A 65 -4.84 -11.00 0.92
C CYS A 65 -4.14 -12.19 1.59
N TYR A 66 -4.27 -12.36 2.91
CA TYR A 66 -3.65 -13.41 3.71
C TYR A 66 -2.12 -13.31 3.89
N TRP A 67 -1.54 -12.13 3.64
CA TRP A 67 -0.13 -11.85 3.93
C TRP A 67 0.09 -11.58 5.42
N GLU A 68 1.04 -12.28 6.04
CA GLU A 68 1.53 -12.01 7.40
C GLU A 68 2.55 -10.88 7.40
N ASP A 69 2.43 -9.94 8.35
CA ASP A 69 3.37 -8.84 8.54
C ASP A 69 4.78 -9.36 8.92
N ASP A 70 5.66 -9.40 7.92
CA ASP A 70 7.02 -9.92 7.99
C ASP A 70 8.01 -8.84 7.56
N LEU A 71 8.65 -8.19 8.54
CA LEU A 71 9.63 -7.12 8.32
C LEU A 71 10.83 -7.56 7.46
N PRO A 72 11.41 -8.76 7.66
CA PRO A 72 12.42 -9.29 6.73
C PRO A 72 11.93 -9.31 5.28
N GLN A 73 10.74 -9.80 4.98
CA GLN A 73 10.17 -9.86 3.63
C GLN A 73 9.72 -8.49 3.12
N LEU A 74 9.50 -7.50 3.99
CA LEU A 74 9.32 -6.10 3.59
C LEU A 74 10.66 -5.47 3.14
N ARG A 75 11.76 -5.78 3.83
CA ARG A 75 13.12 -5.30 3.50
C ARG A 75 13.74 -6.03 2.30
N TRP A 76 13.49 -7.32 2.19
CA TRP A 76 14.04 -8.23 1.18
C TRP A 76 12.91 -8.95 0.42
N PRO A 77 12.27 -8.28 -0.54
CA PRO A 77 10.96 -8.70 -1.05
C PRO A 77 10.96 -9.96 -1.95
N TRP A 78 12.12 -10.53 -2.23
CA TRP A 78 12.25 -11.80 -2.96
C TRP A 78 12.55 -13.00 -2.06
N THR A 79 12.80 -12.80 -0.77
CA THR A 79 13.13 -13.92 0.12
C THR A 79 11.88 -14.70 0.50
N CYS A 80 12.01 -16.02 0.58
CA CYS A 80 11.04 -16.85 1.27
C CYS A 80 11.12 -16.58 2.78
N GLY A 81 9.98 -16.57 3.47
CA GLY A 81 9.86 -16.25 4.89
C GLY A 81 8.59 -16.86 5.48
N ALA A 82 8.00 -16.21 6.49
CA ALA A 82 6.79 -16.71 7.16
C ALA A 82 5.64 -16.98 6.18
N ASN A 83 5.57 -16.17 5.12
CA ASN A 83 4.53 -16.23 4.12
C ASN A 83 4.64 -17.43 3.17
N GLY A 84 5.85 -17.97 2.94
CA GLY A 84 6.11 -18.94 1.86
C GLY A 84 6.76 -18.28 0.64
N PRO A 85 5.99 -17.61 -0.26
CA PRO A 85 6.55 -16.82 -1.35
C PRO A 85 7.15 -15.49 -0.83
N GLY A 86 8.00 -14.88 -1.66
CA GLY A 86 8.43 -13.50 -1.46
C GLY A 86 7.32 -12.50 -1.77
N LEU A 87 7.46 -11.27 -1.25
CA LEU A 87 6.49 -10.20 -1.43
C LEU A 87 6.24 -9.85 -2.91
N VAL A 88 7.26 -9.89 -3.77
CA VAL A 88 7.09 -9.65 -5.23
C VAL A 88 6.15 -10.68 -5.85
N GLU A 89 6.29 -11.95 -5.47
CA GLU A 89 5.45 -13.04 -5.96
C GLU A 89 4.04 -12.95 -5.35
N ALA A 90 3.93 -12.66 -4.06
CA ALA A 90 2.67 -12.47 -3.37
C ALA A 90 1.82 -11.35 -3.98
N GLN A 91 2.42 -10.22 -4.37
CA GLN A 91 1.70 -9.14 -5.06
C GLN A 91 1.13 -9.59 -6.41
N ARG A 92 1.92 -10.34 -7.20
CA ARG A 92 1.45 -10.92 -8.47
C ARG A 92 0.32 -11.92 -8.25
N ASN A 93 0.42 -12.73 -7.21
CA ASN A 93 -0.62 -13.69 -6.83
C ASN A 93 -1.89 -12.97 -6.38
N TYR A 94 -1.79 -11.91 -5.58
CA TYR A 94 -2.95 -11.13 -5.16
C TYR A 94 -3.69 -10.52 -6.36
N GLN A 95 -2.95 -9.98 -7.34
CA GLN A 95 -3.54 -9.48 -8.59
C GLN A 95 -4.25 -10.57 -9.41
N ARG A 96 -3.78 -11.82 -9.32
CA ARG A 96 -4.32 -12.96 -10.09
C ARG A 96 -5.48 -13.66 -9.39
N PHE A 97 -5.40 -13.84 -8.08
CA PHE A 97 -6.27 -14.72 -7.30
C PHE A 97 -7.09 -13.98 -6.23
N GLY A 98 -6.74 -12.74 -5.90
CA GLY A 98 -7.28 -12.02 -4.73
C GLY A 98 -6.66 -12.47 -3.40
N ALA A 99 -5.63 -13.31 -3.43
CA ALA A 99 -4.88 -13.76 -2.25
C ALA A 99 -3.38 -13.89 -2.58
N MET A 100 -2.53 -13.81 -1.55
CA MET A 100 -1.07 -13.87 -1.68
C MET A 100 -0.56 -15.22 -2.19
N GLU A 101 -1.38 -16.27 -2.09
CA GLU A 101 -1.24 -17.55 -2.78
C GLU A 101 -2.64 -18.13 -3.09
N GLU A 102 -2.75 -18.92 -4.17
CA GLU A 102 -4.02 -19.51 -4.62
C GLU A 102 -4.69 -20.38 -3.53
N ARG A 103 -3.90 -21.08 -2.71
CA ARG A 103 -4.42 -21.95 -1.63
C ARG A 103 -5.20 -21.18 -0.53
N PHE A 104 -5.02 -19.87 -0.43
CA PHE A 104 -5.62 -19.02 0.60
C PHE A 104 -6.83 -18.21 0.11
N VAL A 105 -7.30 -18.40 -1.13
CA VAL A 105 -8.48 -17.70 -1.66
C VAL A 105 -9.72 -17.86 -0.77
N LYS A 106 -9.87 -19.00 -0.09
CA LYS A 106 -10.97 -19.27 0.84
C LYS A 106 -10.80 -18.62 2.23
N ASN A 107 -9.66 -17.99 2.49
CA ASN A 107 -9.27 -17.41 3.77
C ASN A 107 -9.29 -15.87 3.77
N VAL A 108 -9.63 -15.25 2.64
CA VAL A 108 -9.64 -13.79 2.47
C VAL A 108 -11.06 -13.25 2.34
N ARG A 109 -11.20 -11.93 2.52
CA ARG A 109 -12.42 -11.17 2.28
C ARG A 109 -12.12 -9.88 1.50
N PRO A 110 -13.13 -9.25 0.87
CA PRO A 110 -12.98 -7.88 0.39
C PRO A 110 -12.54 -6.92 1.51
N PRO A 111 -11.81 -5.85 1.17
CA PRO A 111 -11.47 -4.78 2.11
C PRO A 111 -12.75 -4.13 2.66
N ALA A 112 -12.73 -3.79 3.95
CA ALA A 112 -13.80 -3.04 4.61
C ALA A 112 -13.74 -1.55 4.24
N GLN A 113 -14.80 -0.81 4.59
CA GLN A 113 -14.87 0.64 4.30
C GLN A 113 -13.77 1.43 5.01
N ASP A 114 -13.32 0.94 6.16
CA ASP A 114 -12.25 1.51 6.97
C ASP A 114 -10.86 0.96 6.67
N GLU A 115 -10.73 0.16 5.62
CA GLU A 115 -9.47 -0.39 5.10
C GLU A 115 -9.19 0.19 3.69
N PRO A 116 -9.06 1.52 3.53
CA PRO A 116 -8.82 2.11 2.23
C PRO A 116 -7.47 1.66 1.66
N LEU A 117 -7.39 1.60 0.32
CA LEU A 117 -6.12 1.44 -0.38
C LEU A 117 -5.27 2.69 -0.17
N ASP A 118 -4.01 2.54 0.25
CA ASP A 118 -3.07 3.66 0.32
C ASP A 118 -2.91 4.27 -1.09
N PRO A 119 -3.20 5.58 -1.29
CA PRO A 119 -3.18 6.22 -2.62
C PRO A 119 -1.83 6.15 -3.32
N GLY A 120 -0.73 6.02 -2.57
CA GLY A 120 0.60 5.85 -3.13
C GLY A 120 0.93 4.41 -3.50
N TRP A 121 0.16 3.43 -2.99
CA TRP A 121 0.51 2.02 -3.14
C TRP A 121 0.55 1.60 -4.59
N ARG A 122 1.59 0.84 -4.91
CA ARG A 122 1.78 0.17 -6.19
C ARG A 122 2.58 -1.10 -5.98
N PRO A 123 2.44 -2.10 -6.87
CA PRO A 123 3.33 -3.25 -6.89
C PRO A 123 4.80 -2.84 -6.99
N ILE A 124 5.68 -3.70 -6.49
CA ILE A 124 7.12 -3.55 -6.61
C ILE A 124 7.51 -3.59 -8.09
N ASP A 125 8.25 -2.58 -8.51
CA ASP A 125 8.86 -2.49 -9.83
C ASP A 125 10.39 -2.54 -9.66
N LEU A 126 10.98 -3.71 -9.90
CA LEU A 126 12.42 -3.92 -9.75
C LEU A 126 13.27 -3.12 -10.76
N SER A 127 12.65 -2.46 -11.74
CA SER A 127 13.35 -1.51 -12.63
C SER A 127 13.46 -0.09 -12.04
N ARG A 128 12.72 0.18 -10.95
CA ARG A 128 12.65 1.48 -10.25
C ARG A 128 13.06 1.37 -8.79
N ASP A 129 12.68 0.31 -8.12
CA ASP A 129 12.78 0.14 -6.68
C ASP A 129 14.07 -0.60 -6.31
N SER A 130 14.93 0.06 -5.54
CA SER A 130 16.18 -0.51 -5.07
C SER A 130 16.00 -1.10 -3.67
N PHE A 131 16.21 -2.42 -3.54
CA PHE A 131 16.14 -3.16 -2.29
C PHE A 131 17.51 -3.73 -1.94
N GLU A 132 17.73 -3.99 -0.65
CA GLU A 132 19.00 -4.57 -0.20
C GLU A 132 19.14 -6.02 -0.61
N GLU A 133 20.36 -6.50 -0.76
CA GLU A 133 20.62 -7.94 -0.81
C GLU A 133 20.60 -8.52 0.62
N PRO A 134 20.05 -9.74 0.80
CA PRO A 134 20.15 -10.44 2.08
C PRO A 134 21.61 -10.55 2.52
N GLY A 135 21.88 -10.28 3.80
CA GLY A 135 23.25 -10.29 4.35
C GLY A 135 23.99 -8.95 4.29
N GLY A 136 23.32 -7.86 3.86
CA GLY A 136 23.80 -6.50 4.06
C GLY A 136 24.06 -6.17 5.54
N SER A 137 25.00 -5.26 5.80
CA SER A 137 25.38 -4.83 7.16
C SER A 137 24.66 -3.58 7.65
N ALA A 138 23.75 -3.02 6.86
CA ALA A 138 23.01 -1.81 7.22
C ALA A 138 22.10 -2.06 8.43
N ALA A 139 22.05 -1.11 9.35
CA ALA A 139 21.17 -1.19 10.52
C ALA A 139 19.68 -1.22 10.10
N TRP A 140 18.81 -1.69 10.99
CA TRP A 140 17.38 -1.47 10.86
C TRP A 140 17.06 0.01 11.14
N PRO A 141 16.17 0.65 10.37
CA PRO A 141 15.71 1.99 10.68
C PRO A 141 14.84 1.98 11.94
N ASP A 142 14.90 3.06 12.73
CA ASP A 142 14.03 3.22 13.91
C ASP A 142 12.56 3.38 13.51
N ASP A 143 12.30 4.09 12.39
CA ASP A 143 11.00 4.19 11.75
C ASP A 143 10.90 3.17 10.63
N LEU A 144 10.10 2.11 10.83
CA LEU A 144 9.94 1.03 9.86
C LEU A 144 9.10 1.43 8.64
N THR A 145 8.37 2.55 8.69
CA THR A 145 7.56 3.03 7.56
C THR A 145 8.43 3.44 6.37
N VAL A 146 9.72 3.73 6.60
CA VAL A 146 10.70 4.04 5.54
C VAL A 146 11.04 2.83 4.66
N LEU A 147 10.57 1.63 5.01
CA LEU A 147 10.74 0.43 4.18
C LEU A 147 9.68 0.31 3.08
N TYR A 148 8.63 1.14 3.11
CA TYR A 148 7.59 1.13 2.07
C TYR A 148 8.08 1.80 0.77
N TRP A 149 8.41 1.00 -0.25
CA TRP A 149 9.00 1.43 -1.53
C TRP A 149 8.16 2.43 -2.34
N TRP A 150 6.86 2.48 -2.10
CA TRP A 150 5.98 3.42 -2.79
C TRP A 150 5.93 4.80 -2.13
N ARG A 151 6.39 4.91 -0.87
CA ARG A 151 6.33 6.16 -0.12
C ARG A 151 7.46 7.11 -0.51
N PRO A 152 7.21 8.44 -0.44
CA PRO A 152 8.26 9.42 -0.66
C PRO A 152 9.46 9.29 0.29
N THR A 153 9.23 8.72 1.47
CA THR A 153 10.21 8.49 2.54
C THR A 153 10.96 7.17 2.42
N PHE A 154 10.77 6.40 1.34
CA PHE A 154 11.47 5.15 1.14
C PHE A 154 12.99 5.34 1.24
N TRP A 155 13.61 4.65 2.19
CA TRP A 155 15.01 4.85 2.58
C TRP A 155 16.05 4.64 1.47
N ARG A 156 15.71 3.90 0.41
CA ARG A 156 16.59 3.63 -0.74
C ARG A 156 16.04 4.23 -2.03
N ARG A 157 15.17 5.24 -1.92
CA ARG A 157 14.52 5.91 -3.05
C ARG A 157 15.51 6.49 -4.07
N ASP A 158 16.62 7.04 -3.59
CA ASP A 158 17.61 7.71 -4.43
C ASP A 158 18.69 6.75 -4.96
N GLU A 159 18.60 5.47 -4.60
CA GLU A 159 19.51 4.45 -5.07
C GLU A 159 19.02 3.82 -6.37
N HIS A 160 19.93 3.60 -7.31
CA HIS A 160 19.59 2.90 -8.54
C HIS A 160 19.41 1.41 -8.25
N PRO A 161 18.42 0.73 -8.84
CA PRO A 161 18.33 -0.72 -8.79
C PRO A 161 19.62 -1.34 -9.31
N ALA A 162 20.09 -2.40 -8.66
CA ALA A 162 21.24 -3.12 -9.14
C ALA A 162 20.96 -3.64 -10.56
N THR A 163 21.82 -3.28 -11.52
CA THR A 163 21.78 -3.92 -12.84
C THR A 163 21.96 -5.43 -12.61
N PRO A 164 21.08 -6.30 -13.13
CA PRO A 164 21.30 -7.73 -13.02
C PRO A 164 22.65 -8.05 -13.67
N SER A 165 23.63 -8.42 -12.87
CA SER A 165 24.91 -8.91 -13.37
C SER A 165 24.62 -10.15 -14.20
N SER A 166 24.93 -10.10 -15.49
CA SER A 166 24.82 -11.25 -16.39
C SER A 166 25.40 -12.49 -15.70
N PRO A 167 24.71 -13.65 -15.74
CA PRO A 167 25.28 -14.86 -15.18
C PRO A 167 26.60 -15.12 -15.90
N SER A 168 27.69 -15.21 -15.14
CA SER A 168 28.96 -15.70 -15.67
C SER A 168 28.72 -17.14 -16.13
N GLU A 169 28.75 -17.37 -17.43
CA GLU A 169 28.75 -18.71 -18.01
C GLU A 169 29.94 -19.48 -17.42
N GLY A 170 29.63 -20.59 -16.74
CA GLY A 170 30.59 -21.54 -16.19
C GLY A 170 30.33 -22.94 -16.73
#